data_AF-A0A7I9YEZ7-F1
#
_entry.id   AF-A0A7I9YEZ7-F1
#
_cell.length_a   1.000
_cell.length_b   1.000
_cell.length_c   1.000
_cell.angle_alpha   90.00
_cell.angle_beta   90.00
_cell.angle_gamma   90.00
#
_symmetry.space_group_name_H-M   'P 1'
#
loop_
_entity.id
_entity.type
_entity.pdbx_description
1 polymer ?
#
loop_
_entity_poly.entity_id
_entity_poly.type
_entity_poly.pdbx_seq_one_letter_code
_entity_poly.pdbx_strand_id
1 'polypeptide(L)'
;MSWDMFGTNWRLFGDLAAVAFAAMLCFATGAFCYVRRLQDRTPPPISEGIGARKAVLVKVRKREPLSSQELEFAGRVIADQRTPLAFCIPAAIFSLGCFYVLGSLEQLHGATPSERTFLGVIPMLGSFNVTAQLVRVVKLKKRLPAAAQQRVGE
;
A
#
# COMPACT_ATOMS: atom_id res chain seq x y z
N MET A 1 -17.92 32.40 -2.07
CA MET A 1 -18.19 31.13 -2.76
C MET A 1 -19.21 30.39 -1.91
N SER A 2 -20.49 30.44 -2.28
CA SER A 2 -21.53 29.77 -1.50
C SER A 2 -21.39 28.26 -1.69
N TRP A 3 -21.28 27.52 -0.58
CA TRP A 3 -21.14 26.06 -0.58
C TRP A 3 -22.48 25.33 -0.78
N ASP A 4 -23.53 26.07 -1.17
CA ASP A 4 -24.89 25.59 -1.42
C ASP A 4 -25.02 24.73 -2.70
N MET A 5 -23.94 24.60 -3.49
CA MET A 5 -23.95 23.87 -4.77
C MET A 5 -24.24 22.36 -4.63
N PHE A 6 -24.13 21.79 -3.41
CA PHE A 6 -24.40 20.37 -3.13
C PHE A 6 -25.77 20.09 -2.50
N GLY A 7 -26.68 21.07 -2.44
CA GLY A 7 -28.10 20.85 -2.18
C GLY A 7 -28.40 19.96 -0.96
N THR A 8 -28.41 20.55 0.22
CA THR A 8 -29.17 20.11 1.41
C THR A 8 -29.00 18.66 1.93
N ASN A 9 -28.10 17.85 1.37
CA ASN A 9 -28.03 16.41 1.65
C ASN A 9 -26.73 16.04 2.38
N TRP A 10 -26.44 16.71 3.49
CA TRP A 10 -25.29 16.41 4.37
C TRP A 10 -25.27 14.97 4.86
N ARG A 11 -26.43 14.31 4.88
CA ARG A 11 -26.57 12.88 5.13
C ARG A 11 -25.73 12.02 4.17
N LEU A 12 -25.52 12.47 2.92
CA LEU A 12 -24.66 11.79 1.95
C LEU A 12 -23.21 11.70 2.43
N PHE A 13 -22.67 12.77 3.02
CA PHE A 13 -21.31 12.74 3.57
C PHE A 13 -21.21 11.79 4.76
N GLY A 14 -22.24 11.74 5.62
CA GLY A 14 -22.35 10.77 6.71
C GLY A 14 -22.42 9.33 6.21
N ASP A 15 -23.26 9.05 5.22
CA ASP A 15 -23.38 7.71 4.62
C ASP A 15 -22.07 7.26 3.97
N LEU A 16 -21.41 8.15 3.21
CA LEU A 16 -20.11 7.88 2.61
C LEU A 16 -19.02 7.70 3.68
N ALA A 17 -19.06 8.47 4.78
CA ALA A 17 -18.14 8.28 5.90
C ALA A 17 -18.35 6.92 6.57
N ALA A 18 -19.60 6.49 6.77
CA ALA A 18 -19.91 5.16 7.31
C ALA A 18 -19.41 4.03 6.40
N VAL A 19 -19.60 4.16 5.08
CA VAL A 19 -19.04 3.22 4.09
C VAL A 19 -17.51 3.22 4.13
N ALA A 20 -16.87 4.39 4.18
CA ALA A 20 -15.42 4.52 4.27
C ALA A 20 -14.88 3.91 5.57
N PHE A 21 -15.61 4.05 6.69
CA PHE A 21 -15.26 3.43 7.96
C PHE A 21 -15.36 1.91 7.90
N ALA A 22 -16.46 1.36 7.36
CA ALA A 22 -16.60 -0.08 7.16
C ALA A 22 -15.50 -0.65 6.25
N ALA A 23 -15.20 0.04 5.14
CA ALA A 23 -14.11 -0.32 4.24
C ALA A 23 -12.75 -0.28 4.98
N MET A 24 -12.51 0.74 5.79
CA MET A 24 -11.31 0.87 6.61
C MET A 24 -11.14 -0.33 7.54
N LEU A 25 -12.18 -0.76 8.26
CA LEU A 25 -12.12 -1.91 9.15
C LEU A 25 -11.84 -3.21 8.38
N CYS A 26 -12.49 -3.42 7.24
CA CYS A 26 -12.26 -4.58 6.37
C CYS A 26 -10.81 -4.63 5.88
N PHE A 27 -10.29 -3.53 5.35
CA PHE A 27 -8.91 -3.46 4.86
C PHE A 27 -7.88 -3.51 5.98
N ALA A 28 -8.15 -2.89 7.13
CA ALA A 28 -7.27 -2.99 8.30
C ALA A 28 -7.16 -4.45 8.78
N THR A 29 -8.26 -5.19 8.78
CA THR A 29 -8.27 -6.63 9.09
C THR A 29 -7.43 -7.41 8.08
N GLY A 30 -7.61 -7.15 6.78
CA GLY A 30 -6.78 -7.76 5.74
C GLY A 30 -5.29 -7.45 5.88
N ALA A 31 -4.94 -6.20 6.19
CA ALA A 31 -3.56 -5.77 6.42
C ALA A 31 -2.97 -6.43 7.68
N PHE A 32 -3.76 -6.59 8.73
CA PHE A 32 -3.35 -7.31 9.94
C PHE A 32 -3.06 -8.79 9.65
N CYS A 33 -3.96 -9.47 8.93
CA CYS A 33 -3.73 -10.84 8.47
C CYS A 33 -2.48 -10.94 7.59
N TYR A 34 -2.25 -9.97 6.70
CA TYR A 34 -1.04 -9.91 5.87
C TYR A 34 0.23 -9.84 6.74
N VAL A 35 0.27 -8.90 7.70
CA VAL A 35 1.43 -8.71 8.57
C VAL A 35 1.68 -9.94 9.44
N ARG A 36 0.63 -10.53 10.03
CA ARG A 36 0.77 -11.78 10.79
C ARG A 36 1.35 -12.91 9.94
N ARG A 37 0.82 -13.10 8.73
CA ARG A 37 1.36 -14.10 7.79
C ARG A 37 2.82 -13.86 7.40
N LEU A 38 3.32 -12.63 7.46
CA LEU A 38 4.73 -12.32 7.25
C LEU A 38 5.57 -12.59 8.50
N GLN A 39 5.04 -12.30 9.68
CA GLN A 39 5.71 -12.52 10.97
C GLN A 39 5.84 -14.00 11.31
N ASP A 40 4.85 -14.83 10.98
CA ASP A 40 4.86 -16.27 11.25
C ASP A 40 5.89 -17.04 10.41
N ARG A 41 6.55 -16.38 9.45
CA ARG A 41 7.54 -17.03 8.57
C ARG A 41 8.95 -16.84 9.10
N THR A 42 9.72 -17.93 9.12
CA THR A 42 11.14 -17.90 9.44
C THR A 42 11.91 -16.99 8.46
N PRO A 43 12.55 -15.91 8.93
CA PRO A 43 13.35 -15.04 8.08
C PRO A 43 14.56 -15.83 7.55
N PRO A 44 14.87 -15.76 6.24
CA PRO A 44 16.10 -16.36 5.72
C PRO A 44 17.34 -15.63 6.26
N PRO A 45 18.51 -16.28 6.41
CA PRO A 45 19.70 -15.66 7.02
C PRO A 45 20.14 -14.35 6.34
N ILE A 46 19.93 -14.25 5.02
CA ILE A 46 20.24 -13.05 4.23
C ILE A 46 19.36 -11.84 4.57
N SER A 47 18.25 -12.04 5.30
CA SER A 47 17.30 -10.99 5.66
C SER A 47 17.68 -10.20 6.91
N GLU A 48 18.66 -10.66 7.68
CA GLU A 48 19.14 -10.00 8.91
C GLU A 48 20.00 -8.75 8.62
N GLY A 49 20.56 -8.65 7.41
CA GLY A 49 21.31 -7.47 6.99
C GLY A 49 20.42 -6.24 6.82
N ILE A 50 20.76 -5.13 7.49
CA ILE A 50 20.08 -3.84 7.32
C ILE A 50 20.14 -3.43 5.85
N GLY A 51 18.98 -3.32 5.20
CA GLY A 51 18.87 -2.94 3.80
C GLY A 51 19.04 -4.07 2.78
N ALA A 52 19.19 -5.34 3.21
CA ALA A 52 19.33 -6.50 2.31
C ALA A 52 18.20 -6.58 1.27
N ARG A 53 16.94 -6.33 1.68
CA ARG A 53 15.79 -6.26 0.78
C ARG A 53 15.98 -5.21 -0.32
N LYS A 54 16.45 -4.01 0.02
CA LYS A 54 16.64 -2.92 -0.95
C LYS A 54 17.80 -3.25 -1.89
N ALA A 55 18.92 -3.75 -1.37
CA ALA A 55 20.08 -4.13 -2.16
C ALA A 55 19.75 -5.21 -3.19
N VAL A 56 19.10 -6.29 -2.77
CA VAL A 56 18.71 -7.40 -3.65
C VAL A 56 17.70 -6.95 -4.71
N LEU A 57 16.67 -6.17 -4.35
CA LEU A 57 15.71 -5.66 -5.34
C LEU A 57 16.35 -4.68 -6.33
N VAL A 58 17.38 -3.92 -5.93
CA VAL A 58 18.16 -3.07 -6.85
C VAL A 58 18.94 -3.93 -7.84
N LYS A 59 19.59 -5.02 -7.39
CA LYS A 59 20.27 -5.98 -8.27
C LYS A 59 19.30 -6.58 -9.30
N VAL A 60 18.14 -7.06 -8.86
CA VAL A 60 17.06 -7.58 -9.74
C VAL A 60 16.59 -6.50 -10.73
N ARG A 61 16.46 -5.26 -10.27
CA ARG A 61 16.05 -4.14 -11.14
C ARG A 61 17.09 -3.85 -12.21
N LYS A 62 18.38 -3.87 -11.86
CA LYS A 62 19.49 -3.59 -12.76
C LYS A 62 19.92 -4.78 -13.62
N ARG A 63 19.41 -5.99 -13.36
CA ARG A 63 19.88 -7.24 -13.99
C ARG A 63 21.36 -7.49 -13.69
N GLU A 64 21.72 -7.28 -12.43
CA GLU A 64 23.03 -7.66 -11.90
C GLU A 64 23.01 -9.17 -11.53
N PRO A 65 24.16 -9.85 -11.56
CA PRO A 65 24.25 -11.25 -11.16
C PRO A 65 23.82 -11.41 -9.69
N LEU A 66 22.99 -12.42 -9.43
CA LEU A 66 22.43 -12.73 -8.11
C LEU A 66 22.91 -14.12 -7.67
N SER A 67 23.28 -14.25 -6.41
CA SER A 67 23.49 -15.58 -5.82
C SER A 67 22.18 -16.36 -5.75
N SER A 68 22.25 -17.69 -5.62
CA SER A 68 21.05 -18.53 -5.47
C SER A 68 20.18 -18.11 -4.28
N GLN A 69 20.81 -17.75 -3.16
CA GLN A 69 20.12 -17.25 -1.97
C GLN A 69 19.46 -15.89 -2.20
N GLU A 70 20.11 -14.99 -2.95
CA GLU A 70 19.53 -13.68 -3.29
C GLU A 70 18.36 -13.81 -4.27
N LEU A 71 18.44 -14.72 -5.23
CA LEU A 71 17.35 -15.00 -6.17
C LEU A 71 16.13 -15.57 -5.45
N GLU A 72 16.32 -16.53 -4.55
CA GLU A 72 15.25 -17.11 -3.75
C GLU A 72 14.61 -16.05 -2.84
N PHE A 73 15.43 -15.25 -2.17
CA PHE A 73 14.96 -14.14 -1.34
C PHE A 73 14.17 -13.10 -2.15
N ALA A 74 14.66 -12.71 -3.33
CA ALA A 74 13.94 -11.81 -4.23
C ALA A 74 12.59 -12.38 -4.68
N GLY A 75 12.57 -13.67 -5.04
CA GLY A 75 11.37 -14.41 -5.41
C GLY A 75 10.32 -14.39 -4.31
N ARG A 76 10.73 -14.67 -3.07
CA ARG A 76 9.86 -14.62 -1.87
C ARG A 76 9.29 -13.21 -1.65
N VAL A 77 10.14 -12.19 -1.65
CA VAL A 77 9.71 -10.78 -1.45
C VAL A 77 8.71 -10.34 -2.53
N ILE A 78 8.96 -10.70 -3.79
CA ILE A 78 8.04 -10.39 -4.89
C ILE A 78 6.74 -11.17 -4.75
N ALA A 79 6.79 -12.45 -4.36
CA ALA A 79 5.59 -13.26 -4.16
C ALA A 79 4.69 -12.70 -3.06
N ASP A 80 5.27 -12.21 -1.97
CA ASP A 80 4.53 -11.64 -0.84
C ASP A 80 3.76 -10.37 -1.24
N GLN A 81 4.43 -9.48 -1.97
CA GLN A 81 3.83 -8.23 -2.46
C GLN A 81 2.82 -8.43 -3.60
N ARG A 82 2.75 -9.63 -4.19
CA ARG A 82 1.76 -9.98 -5.22
C ARG A 82 0.43 -10.43 -4.65
N THR A 83 0.34 -10.63 -3.34
CA THR A 83 -0.91 -11.08 -2.72
C THR A 83 -1.92 -9.92 -2.67
N PRO A 84 -3.23 -10.18 -2.85
CA PRO A 84 -4.26 -9.16 -2.65
C PRO A 84 -4.21 -8.52 -1.27
N LEU A 85 -3.82 -9.31 -0.26
CA LEU A 85 -3.62 -8.88 1.13
C LEU A 85 -2.59 -7.75 1.27
N ALA A 86 -1.56 -7.69 0.41
CA ALA A 86 -0.59 -6.60 0.43
C ALA A 86 -1.24 -5.25 0.07
N PHE A 87 -2.29 -5.25 -0.77
CA PHE A 87 -3.02 -4.05 -1.16
C PHE A 87 -4.03 -3.58 -0.10
N CYS A 88 -4.31 -4.40 0.91
CA CYS A 88 -5.11 -3.96 2.05
C CYS A 88 -4.42 -2.84 2.85
N ILE A 89 -3.08 -2.77 2.86
CA ILE A 89 -2.34 -1.67 3.51
C ILE A 89 -2.69 -0.31 2.88
N PRO A 90 -2.41 -0.05 1.59
CA PRO A 90 -2.78 1.22 0.99
C PRO A 90 -4.29 1.45 0.98
N ALA A 91 -5.12 0.42 0.80
CA ALA A 91 -6.57 0.57 0.83
C ALA A 91 -7.09 1.03 2.22
N ALA A 92 -6.51 0.54 3.32
CA ALA A 92 -6.83 1.00 4.67
C ALA A 92 -6.41 2.47 4.87
N ILE A 93 -5.22 2.87 4.40
CA ILE A 93 -4.73 4.25 4.48
C ILE A 93 -5.63 5.19 3.69
N PHE A 94 -6.05 4.80 2.49
CA PHE A 94 -6.97 5.56 1.65
C PHE A 94 -8.33 5.72 2.33
N SER A 95 -8.89 4.62 2.84
CA SER A 95 -10.20 4.62 3.51
C SER A 95 -10.20 5.47 4.78
N LEU A 96 -9.10 5.46 5.55
CA LEU A 96 -8.91 6.36 6.68
C LEU A 96 -8.96 7.83 6.25
N GLY A 97 -8.28 8.18 5.15
CA GLY A 97 -8.34 9.53 4.58
C GLY A 97 -9.77 9.91 4.18
N CYS A 98 -10.50 9.01 3.52
CA CYS A 98 -11.89 9.23 3.11
C CYS A 98 -12.79 9.45 4.31
N PHE A 99 -12.70 8.56 5.30
CA PHE A 99 -13.47 8.66 6.55
C PHE A 99 -13.23 10.01 7.24
N TYR A 100 -11.98 10.44 7.33
CA TYR A 100 -11.65 11.72 7.97
C TYR A 100 -12.27 12.92 7.24
N VAL A 101 -12.10 13.00 5.90
CA VAL A 101 -12.62 14.13 5.12
C VAL A 101 -14.14 14.15 5.11
N LEU A 102 -14.77 13.01 4.83
CA LEU A 102 -16.23 12.89 4.72
C LEU A 102 -16.92 13.09 6.07
N GLY A 103 -16.36 12.53 7.14
CA GLY A 103 -16.87 12.74 8.51
C GLY A 103 -16.71 14.20 8.95
N SER A 104 -15.60 14.85 8.59
CA SER A 104 -15.42 16.27 8.87
C SER A 104 -16.44 17.13 8.11
N LEU A 105 -16.70 16.83 6.82
CA LEU A 105 -17.70 17.55 6.01
C LEU A 105 -19.13 17.37 6.53
N GLU A 106 -19.47 16.20 7.08
CA GLU A 106 -20.77 15.95 7.71
C GLU A 106 -20.94 16.83 8.96
N GLN A 107 -19.95 16.89 9.84
CA GLN A 107 -20.00 17.69 11.07
C GLN A 107 -20.21 19.18 10.83
N LEU A 108 -19.80 19.67 9.65
CA LEU A 108 -19.95 21.07 9.30
C LEU A 108 -21.39 21.51 9.09
N HIS A 109 -22.32 20.61 8.77
CA HIS A 109 -23.74 20.94 8.53
C HIS A 109 -23.97 22.16 7.60
N GLY A 110 -23.06 22.40 6.65
CA GLY A 110 -23.14 23.53 5.71
C GLY A 110 -22.31 24.77 6.08
N ALA A 111 -21.61 24.75 7.22
CA ALA A 111 -20.61 25.74 7.55
C ALA A 111 -19.40 25.68 6.59
N THR A 112 -18.68 26.79 6.47
CA THR A 112 -17.48 26.88 5.63
C THR A 112 -16.36 25.96 6.12
N PRO A 113 -15.82 25.05 5.28
CA PRO A 113 -14.75 24.16 5.68
C PRO A 113 -13.44 24.90 5.95
N SER A 114 -12.80 24.54 7.06
CA SER A 114 -11.41 24.90 7.34
C SER A 114 -10.45 23.95 6.62
N GLU A 115 -9.19 24.37 6.43
CA GLU A 115 -8.13 23.53 5.85
C GLU A 115 -7.96 22.18 6.57
N ARG A 116 -8.25 22.15 7.87
CA ARG A 116 -8.20 20.95 8.71
C ARG A 116 -9.06 19.82 8.16
N THR A 117 -10.22 20.15 7.58
CA THR A 117 -11.17 19.20 6.96
C THR A 117 -10.48 18.32 5.91
N PHE A 118 -9.43 18.84 5.25
CA PHE A 118 -8.75 18.19 4.14
C PHE A 118 -7.43 17.49 4.55
N LEU A 119 -7.09 17.42 5.84
CA LEU A 119 -5.89 16.71 6.28
C LEU A 119 -5.89 15.24 5.87
N GLY A 120 -7.07 14.61 5.73
CA GLY A 120 -7.21 13.25 5.22
C GLY A 120 -6.79 13.06 3.74
N VAL A 121 -6.59 14.13 2.97
CA VAL A 121 -6.06 14.04 1.60
C VAL A 121 -4.58 13.60 1.60
N ILE A 122 -3.82 13.98 2.63
CA ILE A 122 -2.40 13.60 2.77
C ILE A 122 -2.23 12.06 2.81
N PRO A 123 -2.91 11.30 3.69
CA PRO A 123 -2.84 9.85 3.66
C PRO A 123 -3.41 9.26 2.36
N MET A 124 -4.43 9.86 1.72
CA MET A 124 -4.89 9.40 0.40
C MET A 124 -3.75 9.44 -0.64
N LEU A 125 -3.05 10.56 -0.76
CA LEU A 125 -1.89 10.68 -1.66
C LEU A 125 -0.76 9.72 -1.27
N GLY A 126 -0.52 9.56 0.03
CA GLY A 126 0.43 8.57 0.55
C GLY A 126 0.09 7.14 0.10
N SER A 127 -1.20 6.78 0.12
CA SER A 127 -1.66 5.44 -0.29
C SER A 127 -1.39 5.14 -1.76
N PHE A 128 -1.49 6.13 -2.65
CA PHE A 128 -1.11 5.98 -4.07
C PHE A 128 0.38 5.73 -4.23
N ASN A 129 1.22 6.42 -3.46
CA ASN A 129 2.66 6.16 -3.45
C ASN A 129 2.97 4.72 -2.98
N VAL A 130 2.35 4.27 -1.89
CA VAL A 130 2.50 2.89 -1.40
C VAL A 130 2.05 1.87 -2.45
N THR A 131 0.91 2.11 -3.10
CA THR A 131 0.39 1.28 -4.19
C THR A 131 1.37 1.23 -5.38
N ALA A 132 1.90 2.37 -5.79
CA ALA A 132 2.89 2.44 -6.86
C ALA A 132 4.17 1.68 -6.53
N GLN A 133 4.63 1.72 -5.27
CA GLN A 133 5.77 0.94 -4.80
C GLN A 133 5.50 -0.57 -4.88
N LEU A 134 4.34 -1.03 -4.41
CA LEU A 134 3.94 -2.44 -4.52
C LEU A 134 3.90 -2.89 -5.99
N VAL A 135 3.23 -2.13 -6.86
CA VAL A 135 3.14 -2.45 -8.30
C VAL A 135 4.53 -2.50 -8.95
N ARG A 136 5.44 -1.59 -8.60
CA ARG A 136 6.82 -1.59 -9.11
C ARG A 136 7.57 -2.86 -8.73
N VAL A 137 7.41 -3.35 -7.49
CA VAL A 137 8.03 -4.61 -7.04
C VAL A 137 7.38 -5.82 -7.72
N VAL A 138 6.06 -5.85 -7.85
CA VAL A 138 5.34 -6.93 -8.56
C VAL A 138 5.85 -7.08 -10.00
N LYS A 139 6.13 -5.96 -10.68
CA LYS A 139 6.67 -5.95 -12.06
C LYS A 139 8.08 -6.54 -12.15
N LEU A 140 8.85 -6.59 -11.07
CA LEU A 140 10.20 -7.20 -11.06
C LEU A 140 10.17 -8.71 -11.30
N LYS A 141 9.03 -9.39 -11.12
CA LYS A 141 8.87 -10.81 -11.49
C LYS A 141 9.36 -11.10 -12.91
N LYS A 142 9.06 -10.21 -13.86
CA LYS A 142 9.46 -10.37 -15.27
C LYS A 142 10.98 -10.33 -15.48
N ARG A 143 11.74 -9.82 -14.51
CA ARG A 143 13.21 -9.68 -14.56
C ARG A 143 13.93 -10.83 -13.86
N LEU A 144 13.24 -11.65 -13.07
CA LEU A 144 13.83 -12.81 -12.38
C LEU A 144 14.44 -13.86 -13.35
N PRO A 145 13.78 -14.25 -14.47
CA PRO A 145 14.35 -15.24 -15.38
C PRO A 145 15.64 -14.75 -16.07
N ALA A 146 15.66 -13.48 -16.47
CA ALA A 146 16.84 -12.88 -17.12
C ALA A 146 18.05 -12.79 -16.17
N ALA A 147 17.80 -12.46 -14.89
CA ALA A 147 18.86 -12.43 -13.89
C ALA A 147 19.38 -13.84 -13.52
N ALA A 148 18.53 -14.87 -13.64
CA ALA A 148 18.95 -16.27 -13.48
C ALA A 148 19.79 -16.77 -14.68
N GLN A 149 19.47 -16.33 -15.91
CA GLN A 149 20.20 -16.74 -17.13
C GLN A 149 21.59 -16.11 -17.24
N GLN A 150 21.83 -14.91 -16.69
CA GLN A 150 23.17 -14.31 -16.65
C GLN A 150 24.18 -15.12 -15.83
N ARG A 151 23.73 -16.03 -14.96
CA ARG A 151 24.57 -16.98 -14.22
C ARG A 151 25.01 -18.20 -15.06
N VAL A 152 24.31 -18.52 -16.14
CA VAL A 152 24.60 -19.70 -16.98
C VAL A 152 25.62 -19.38 -18.08
N GLY A 153 25.89 -18.09 -18.32
CA GLY A 153 26.86 -17.62 -19.31
C GLY A 153 28.26 -17.34 -18.74
N GLU A 154 28.49 -17.62 -17.45
CA GLU A 154 29.81 -17.65 -16.78
C GLU A 154 30.17 -19.10 -16.44
#